data_AF-A0A3N0ANJ6-F1
#
_entry.id   AF-A0A3N0ANJ6-F1
#
_cell.length_a   1.000
_cell.length_b   1.000
_cell.length_c   1.000
_cell.angle_alpha   90.00
_cell.angle_beta   90.00
_cell.angle_gamma   90.00
#
_symmetry.space_group_name_H-M   'P 1'
#
loop_
_entity.id
_entity.type
_entity.pdbx_description
1 polymer ?
#
loop_
_entity_poly.entity_id
_entity_poly.type
_entity_poly.pdbx_seq_one_letter_code
_entity_poly.pdbx_strand_id
1 'polypeptide(L)'
;MAEVCKQLYDGVQRTPLMRVEEACCWIADDYPRKWLRLVNLCEQAKADGLPRIRRGDLFILAQQQGMAITECMEFRFDNNLWSVLSRYLLMFRPELATVIFPNSAEIDRHGIDFENVWHDNVARNTFFPVKCWQDAVGLYRGEAA
;
A
#
# COMPACT_ATOMS: atom_id res chain seq x y z
N MET A 1 1.97 1.59 -28.28
CA MET A 1 2.31 3.02 -28.24
C MET A 1 3.10 3.24 -26.97
N ALA A 2 4.42 3.34 -27.13
CA ALA A 2 5.35 3.59 -26.04
C ALA A 2 5.21 5.04 -25.54
N GLU A 3 5.69 5.25 -24.31
CA GLU A 3 6.05 6.55 -23.73
C GLU A 3 4.95 7.27 -22.94
N VAL A 4 4.79 6.86 -21.68
CA VAL A 4 4.30 7.75 -20.62
C VAL A 4 5.35 7.81 -19.51
N CYS A 5 6.01 8.96 -19.46
CA CYS A 5 6.71 9.57 -18.34
C CYS A 5 7.92 8.87 -17.72
N LYS A 6 9.09 9.03 -18.35
CA LYS A 6 10.23 9.57 -17.59
C LYS A 6 9.99 11.08 -17.40
N GLN A 7 9.15 11.45 -16.44
CA GLN A 7 9.04 12.85 -16.04
C GLN A 7 10.36 13.27 -15.38
N LEU A 8 11.08 14.16 -16.06
CA LEU A 8 12.11 15.00 -15.45
C LEU A 8 11.44 15.71 -14.26
N TYR A 9 11.99 15.50 -13.06
CA TYR A 9 11.54 16.17 -11.85
C TYR A 9 11.61 17.70 -12.07
N ASP A 10 10.45 18.35 -12.06
CA ASP A 10 10.28 19.79 -12.34
C ASP A 10 10.50 20.68 -11.10
N GLY A 11 10.87 20.08 -9.96
CA GLY A 11 11.07 20.80 -8.71
C GLY A 11 9.78 21.10 -7.94
N VAL A 12 8.61 20.67 -8.42
CA VAL A 12 7.34 20.86 -7.71
C VAL A 12 7.29 19.92 -6.51
N GLN A 13 7.15 20.48 -5.30
CA GLN A 13 6.91 19.67 -4.12
C GLN A 13 5.55 18.97 -4.26
N ARG A 14 5.58 17.63 -4.31
CA ARG A 14 4.35 16.83 -4.38
C ARG A 14 3.51 17.07 -3.14
N THR A 15 2.26 17.45 -3.35
CA THR A 15 1.31 17.59 -2.25
C THR A 15 1.04 16.22 -1.61
N PRO A 16 0.55 16.19 -0.36
CA PRO A 16 0.06 14.96 0.26
C PRO A 16 -0.96 14.20 -0.61
N LEU A 17 -1.91 14.91 -1.23
CA LEU A 17 -2.91 14.31 -2.12
C LEU A 17 -2.26 13.66 -3.35
N MET A 18 -1.32 14.33 -4.01
CA MET A 18 -0.61 13.78 -5.18
C MET A 18 0.11 12.46 -4.86
N ARG A 19 0.63 12.31 -3.63
CA ARG A 19 1.24 11.04 -3.20
C ARG A 19 0.20 9.93 -3.07
N VAL A 20 -1.00 10.26 -2.59
CA VAL A 20 -2.09 9.29 -2.47
C VAL A 20 -2.61 8.88 -3.85
N GLU A 21 -2.77 9.85 -4.76
CA GLU A 21 -3.15 9.62 -6.15
C GLU A 21 -2.10 8.78 -6.89
N GLU A 22 -0.81 9.06 -6.72
CA GLU A 22 0.28 8.27 -7.33
C GLU A 22 0.24 6.80 -6.90
N ALA A 23 -0.04 6.53 -5.62
CA ALA A 23 -0.21 5.17 -5.15
C ALA A 23 -1.45 4.51 -5.77
N CYS A 24 -2.56 5.25 -5.91
CA CYS A 24 -3.74 4.76 -6.61
C CYS A 24 -3.45 4.47 -8.09
N CYS A 25 -2.67 5.30 -8.78
CA CYS A 25 -2.21 5.05 -10.14
C CYS A 25 -1.37 3.77 -10.23
N TRP A 26 -0.45 3.56 -9.29
CA TRP A 26 0.32 2.31 -9.23
C TRP A 26 -0.59 1.09 -9.10
N ILE A 27 -1.63 1.18 -8.25
CA ILE A 27 -2.63 0.12 -8.06
C ILE A 27 -3.45 -0.10 -9.34
N ALA A 28 -3.96 0.98 -9.94
CA ALA A 28 -4.86 0.97 -11.09
C ALA A 28 -4.21 0.41 -12.36
N ASP A 29 -2.90 0.59 -12.53
CA ASP A 29 -2.13 0.14 -13.71
C ASP A 29 -2.35 -1.35 -14.05
N ASP A 30 -2.60 -2.21 -13.05
CA ASP A 30 -2.99 -3.61 -13.27
C ASP A 30 -3.94 -4.11 -12.18
N TYR A 31 -4.96 -3.30 -11.85
CA TYR A 31 -6.00 -3.71 -10.92
C TYR A 31 -6.93 -4.77 -11.56
N PRO A 32 -7.33 -5.84 -10.83
CA PRO A 32 -7.04 -6.13 -9.42
C PRO A 32 -5.76 -6.95 -9.20
N ARG A 33 -5.12 -7.47 -10.25
CA ARG A 33 -4.05 -8.47 -10.15
C ARG A 33 -2.85 -7.98 -9.36
N LYS A 34 -2.33 -6.78 -9.66
CA LYS A 34 -1.18 -6.19 -8.96
C LYS A 34 -1.47 -5.88 -7.49
N TRP A 35 -2.65 -5.33 -7.21
CA TRP A 35 -3.10 -5.12 -5.83
C TRP A 35 -3.19 -6.42 -5.05
N LEU A 36 -3.88 -7.42 -5.60
CA LEU A 36 -4.08 -8.70 -4.93
C LEU A 36 -2.76 -9.47 -4.77
N ARG A 37 -1.79 -9.34 -5.68
CA ARG A 37 -0.44 -9.88 -5.46
C ARG A 37 0.22 -9.25 -4.23
N LEU A 38 0.14 -7.93 -4.05
CA LEU A 38 0.68 -7.26 -2.85
C LEU A 38 -0.07 -7.70 -1.58
N VAL A 39 -1.40 -7.79 -1.62
CA VAL A 39 -2.21 -8.27 -0.49
C VAL A 39 -1.80 -9.68 -0.10
N ASN A 40 -1.78 -10.61 -1.05
CA ASN A 40 -1.41 -12.00 -0.81
C ASN A 40 0.03 -12.14 -0.29
N LEU A 41 0.95 -11.32 -0.81
CA LEU A 41 2.34 -11.28 -0.33
C LEU A 41 2.41 -10.92 1.16
N CYS A 42 1.66 -9.90 1.59
CA CYS A 42 1.61 -9.47 2.98
C CYS A 42 0.85 -10.47 3.89
N GLU A 43 -0.25 -11.04 3.41
CA GLU A 43 -1.01 -12.06 4.15
C GLU A 43 -0.18 -13.32 4.37
N GLN A 44 0.53 -13.80 3.34
CA GLN A 44 1.43 -14.94 3.46
C GLN A 44 2.59 -14.65 4.41
N ALA A 45 3.23 -13.47 4.31
CA ALA A 45 4.28 -13.07 5.25
C ALA A 45 3.78 -13.06 6.70
N LYS A 46 2.56 -12.57 6.96
CA LYS A 46 1.92 -12.67 8.27
C LYS A 46 1.72 -14.13 8.69
N ALA A 47 1.20 -14.97 7.80
CA ALA A 47 0.95 -16.38 8.08
C ALA A 47 2.24 -17.17 8.37
N ASP A 48 3.34 -16.81 7.70
CA ASP A 48 4.69 -17.36 7.92
C ASP A 48 5.32 -16.86 9.24
N GLY A 49 4.63 -16.01 9.98
CA GLY A 49 5.05 -15.54 11.30
C GLY A 49 6.05 -14.39 11.24
N LEU A 50 6.14 -13.64 10.13
CA LEU A 50 7.02 -12.47 10.10
C LEU A 50 6.56 -11.45 11.14
N PRO A 51 7.45 -11.02 12.05
CA PRO A 51 7.07 -10.08 13.11
C PRO A 51 6.82 -8.67 12.56
N ARG A 52 7.39 -8.36 11.39
CA ARG A 52 7.29 -7.04 10.76
C ARG A 52 7.58 -7.11 9.26
N ILE A 53 6.71 -6.49 8.47
CA ILE A 53 6.91 -6.28 7.03
C ILE A 53 7.41 -4.85 6.82
N ARG A 54 8.59 -4.72 6.20
CA ARG A 54 9.17 -3.44 5.76
C ARG A 54 9.15 -3.37 4.24
N ARG A 55 9.20 -2.15 3.72
CA ARG A 55 9.33 -1.85 2.30
C ARG A 55 10.38 -2.69 1.58
N GLY A 56 11.57 -2.79 2.18
CA GLY A 56 12.71 -3.51 1.59
C GLY A 56 12.53 -5.03 1.54
N ASP A 57 11.62 -5.57 2.34
CA ASP A 57 11.38 -7.02 2.43
C ASP A 57 10.54 -7.52 1.26
N LEU A 58 9.67 -6.66 0.69
CA LEU A 58 8.64 -7.07 -0.27
C LEU A 58 9.22 -7.66 -1.56
N PHE A 59 10.31 -7.09 -2.08
CA PHE A 59 11.01 -7.66 -3.24
C PHE A 59 11.53 -9.08 -2.94
N ILE A 60 12.13 -9.27 -1.76
CA ILE A 60 12.69 -10.56 -1.34
C ILE A 60 11.58 -11.57 -1.07
N LEU A 61 10.50 -11.17 -0.42
CA LEU A 61 9.33 -12.01 -0.18
C LEU A 61 8.71 -12.47 -1.51
N ALA A 62 8.61 -11.58 -2.49
CA ALA A 62 8.08 -11.94 -3.81
C ALA A 62 8.97 -12.97 -4.52
N GLN A 63 10.29 -12.80 -4.43
CA GLN A 63 11.25 -13.78 -4.95
C GLN A 63 11.13 -15.14 -4.24
N GLN A 64 10.97 -15.14 -2.91
CA GLN A 64 10.82 -16.37 -2.13
C GLN A 64 9.53 -17.13 -2.46
N GLN A 65 8.48 -16.42 -2.88
CA GLN A 65 7.24 -17.01 -3.38
C GLN A 65 7.31 -17.50 -4.84
N GLY A 66 8.48 -17.40 -5.49
CA GLY A 66 8.69 -17.92 -6.84
C GLY A 66 8.09 -17.05 -7.95
N MET A 67 7.78 -15.78 -7.68
CA MET A 67 7.29 -14.86 -8.71
C MET A 67 8.36 -14.60 -9.77
N ALA A 68 7.95 -14.30 -11.00
CA ALA A 68 8.90 -13.95 -12.04
C ALA A 68 9.64 -12.65 -11.66
N ILE A 69 10.89 -12.49 -12.13
CA ILE A 69 11.70 -11.31 -11.77
C ILE A 69 11.02 -10.00 -12.16
N THR A 70 10.30 -9.98 -13.28
CA THR A 70 9.52 -8.83 -13.75
C THR A 70 8.43 -8.42 -12.76
N GLU A 71 7.78 -9.41 -12.14
CA GLU A 71 6.76 -9.20 -11.11
C GLU A 71 7.38 -8.78 -9.78
N CYS A 72 8.51 -9.38 -9.41
CA CYS A 72 9.24 -8.99 -8.21
C CYS A 72 9.63 -7.51 -8.25
N MET A 73 10.05 -7.01 -9.41
CA MET A 73 10.45 -5.61 -9.61
C MET A 73 9.34 -4.62 -9.31
N GLU A 74 8.07 -5.01 -9.40
CA GLU A 74 6.92 -4.18 -9.03
C GLU A 74 6.93 -3.80 -7.54
N PHE A 75 7.54 -4.63 -6.68
CA PHE A 75 7.60 -4.42 -5.23
C PHE A 75 8.83 -3.67 -4.74
N ARG A 76 9.63 -3.08 -5.64
CA ARG A 76 10.71 -2.14 -5.29
C ARG A 76 10.16 -0.75 -5.01
N PHE A 77 9.31 -0.64 -4.00
CA PHE A 77 8.71 0.63 -3.62
C PHE A 77 9.75 1.61 -3.10
N ASP A 78 9.49 2.90 -3.26
CA ASP A 78 10.14 3.94 -2.46
C ASP A 78 9.36 4.21 -1.15
N ASN A 79 9.89 5.08 -0.30
CA ASN A 79 9.25 5.38 0.99
C ASN A 79 7.90 6.10 0.83
N ASN A 80 7.72 6.91 -0.22
CA ASN A 80 6.48 7.64 -0.45
C ASN A 80 5.36 6.69 -0.86
N LEU A 81 5.64 5.81 -1.82
CA LEU A 81 4.70 4.84 -2.34
C LEU A 81 4.31 3.83 -1.25
N TRP A 82 5.29 3.22 -0.56
CA TRP A 82 4.99 2.26 0.51
C TRP A 82 4.21 2.89 1.67
N SER A 83 4.49 4.15 2.00
CA SER A 83 3.74 4.87 3.05
C SER A 83 2.24 4.88 2.75
N VAL A 84 1.85 5.18 1.51
CA VAL A 84 0.42 5.18 1.14
C VAL A 84 -0.12 3.75 1.00
N LEU A 85 0.58 2.87 0.27
CA LEU A 85 0.12 1.50 0.02
C LEU A 85 -0.12 0.72 1.32
N SER A 86 0.75 0.89 2.32
CA SER A 86 0.57 0.26 3.62
C SER A 86 -0.72 0.70 4.34
N ARG A 87 -1.17 1.94 4.16
CA ARG A 87 -2.45 2.42 4.73
C ARG A 87 -3.64 1.79 4.03
N TYR A 88 -3.62 1.72 2.71
CA TYR A 88 -4.64 0.98 1.97
C TYR A 88 -4.66 -0.50 2.32
N LEU A 89 -3.50 -1.13 2.53
CA LEU A 89 -3.41 -2.52 2.99
C LEU A 89 -4.10 -2.70 4.34
N LEU A 90 -3.87 -1.79 5.29
CA LEU A 90 -4.52 -1.84 6.60
C LEU A 90 -6.02 -1.55 6.51
N MET A 91 -6.44 -0.62 5.66
CA MET A 91 -7.87 -0.37 5.44
C MET A 91 -8.57 -1.58 4.80
N PHE A 92 -7.91 -2.26 3.85
CA PHE A 92 -8.46 -3.38 3.08
C PHE A 92 -8.37 -4.73 3.82
N ARG A 93 -7.33 -4.90 4.62
CA ARG A 93 -7.03 -6.07 5.47
C ARG A 93 -6.55 -5.62 6.85
N PRO A 94 -7.46 -5.25 7.75
CA PRO A 94 -7.11 -4.75 9.07
C PRO A 94 -6.20 -5.66 9.89
N GLU A 95 -6.30 -6.98 9.72
CA GLU A 95 -5.43 -7.97 10.35
C GLU A 95 -3.93 -7.77 10.07
N LEU A 96 -3.57 -7.17 8.94
CA LEU A 96 -2.17 -6.86 8.62
C LEU A 96 -1.59 -5.82 9.58
N ALA A 97 -2.40 -5.16 10.40
CA ALA A 97 -1.92 -4.29 11.47
C ALA A 97 -1.05 -5.06 12.46
N THR A 98 -1.13 -6.38 12.58
CA THR A 98 -0.21 -7.11 13.47
C THR A 98 1.24 -7.13 12.97
N VAL A 99 1.48 -6.87 11.67
CA VAL A 99 2.82 -6.98 11.04
C VAL A 99 3.25 -5.74 10.22
N ILE A 100 2.34 -4.83 9.88
CA ILE A 100 2.63 -3.58 9.17
C ILE A 100 2.46 -2.40 10.14
N PHE A 101 3.54 -1.65 10.38
CA PHE A 101 3.59 -0.57 11.36
C PHE A 101 3.94 0.77 10.70
N PRO A 102 2.98 1.45 10.04
CA PRO A 102 3.20 2.78 9.50
C PRO A 102 3.42 3.77 10.66
N ASN A 103 4.31 4.73 10.45
CA ASN A 103 4.38 5.91 11.30
C ASN A 103 3.38 6.96 10.80
N SER A 104 2.91 7.81 11.70
CA SER A 104 2.14 9.00 11.30
C SER A 104 2.96 9.82 10.30
N ALA A 105 2.35 10.13 9.16
CA ALA A 105 2.94 10.88 8.08
C ALA A 105 2.07 12.09 7.75
N GLU A 106 2.60 12.98 6.92
CA GLU A 106 1.88 14.17 6.49
C GLU A 106 0.53 13.84 5.83
N ILE A 107 0.46 12.79 5.00
CA ILE A 107 -0.78 12.32 4.36
C ILE A 107 -1.92 12.01 5.35
N ASP A 108 -1.63 11.70 6.62
CA ASP A 108 -2.66 11.47 7.64
C ASP A 108 -3.23 12.78 8.22
N ARG A 109 -2.47 13.87 8.17
CA ARG A 109 -2.77 15.12 8.88
C ARG A 109 -3.51 16.14 8.01
N HIS A 110 -3.56 15.90 6.70
CA HIS A 110 -4.16 16.80 5.72
C HIS A 110 -5.64 16.50 5.43
N GLY A 111 -6.28 15.62 6.22
CA GLY A 111 -7.71 15.34 6.09
C GLY A 111 -8.10 14.68 4.76
N ILE A 112 -7.18 13.92 4.15
CA ILE A 112 -7.44 13.20 2.90
C ILE A 112 -8.39 12.05 3.17
N ASP A 113 -9.46 11.97 2.37
CA ASP A 113 -10.36 10.82 2.36
C ASP A 113 -9.79 9.73 1.44
N PHE A 114 -9.04 8.81 2.03
CA PHE A 114 -8.39 7.72 1.29
C PHE A 114 -9.40 6.84 0.56
N GLU A 115 -10.55 6.56 1.16
CA GLU A 115 -11.57 5.70 0.56
C GLU A 115 -12.15 6.34 -0.70
N ASN A 116 -12.52 7.62 -0.63
CA ASN A 116 -13.03 8.33 -1.81
C ASN A 116 -11.96 8.47 -2.90
N VAL A 117 -10.71 8.77 -2.56
CA VAL A 117 -9.61 8.82 -3.55
C VAL A 117 -9.44 7.46 -4.23
N TRP A 118 -9.52 6.36 -3.49
CA TRP A 118 -9.51 5.02 -4.08
C TRP A 118 -10.72 4.77 -4.98
N HIS A 119 -11.93 5.13 -4.56
CA HIS A 119 -13.15 4.93 -5.34
C HIS A 119 -13.14 5.70 -6.66
N ASP A 120 -12.53 6.88 -6.67
CA ASP A 120 -12.40 7.73 -7.86
C ASP A 120 -11.31 7.23 -8.81
N ASN A 121 -10.21 6.66 -8.30
CA ASN A 121 -9.02 6.35 -9.11
C ASN A 121 -8.77 4.87 -9.38
N VAL A 122 -9.28 3.97 -8.53
CA VAL A 122 -9.02 2.53 -8.61
C VAL A 122 -10.29 1.74 -8.91
N ALA A 123 -11.23 1.71 -7.96
CA ALA A 123 -12.43 0.90 -8.08
C ALA A 123 -13.52 1.35 -7.10
N ARG A 124 -14.58 1.97 -7.65
CA ARG A 124 -15.73 2.53 -6.92
C ARG A 124 -16.43 1.58 -5.96
N ASN A 125 -16.45 0.27 -6.26
CA ASN A 125 -17.19 -0.71 -5.47
C ASN A 125 -16.30 -1.45 -4.45
N THR A 126 -15.10 -0.94 -4.20
CA THR A 126 -14.20 -1.56 -3.21
C THR A 126 -14.72 -1.32 -1.80
N PHE A 127 -14.88 -2.40 -1.04
CA PHE A 127 -15.24 -2.31 0.36
C PHE A 127 -13.99 -2.25 1.24
N PHE A 128 -13.92 -1.23 2.11
CA PHE A 128 -12.93 -1.12 3.17
C PHE A 128 -13.60 -1.39 4.52
N PRO A 129 -13.19 -2.44 5.26
CA PRO A 129 -13.70 -2.72 6.60
C PRO A 129 -13.52 -1.59 7.63
N VAL A 130 -12.53 -0.71 7.42
CA VAL A 130 -12.27 0.44 8.29
C VAL A 130 -11.99 1.70 7.46
N LYS A 131 -12.25 2.88 8.03
CA LYS A 131 -12.13 4.17 7.35
C LYS A 131 -10.70 4.72 7.35
N CYS A 132 -9.89 4.33 8.32
CA CYS A 132 -8.49 4.71 8.38
C CYS A 132 -7.61 3.58 8.93
N TRP A 133 -6.30 3.70 8.74
CA TRP A 133 -5.35 2.68 9.21
C TRP A 133 -5.26 2.61 10.74
N GLN A 134 -5.55 3.72 11.43
CA GLN A 134 -5.56 3.78 12.89
C GLN A 134 -6.66 2.89 13.47
N ASP A 135 -7.81 2.82 12.82
CA ASP A 135 -8.91 1.93 13.22
C ASP A 135 -8.48 0.46 13.12
N ALA A 136 -7.78 0.07 12.03
CA ALA A 136 -7.21 -1.28 11.90
C ALA A 136 -6.23 -1.60 13.05
N VAL A 137 -5.40 -0.64 13.43
CA VAL A 137 -4.50 -0.78 14.59
C VAL A 137 -5.29 -0.93 15.89
N GLY A 138 -6.35 -0.14 16.08
CA GLY A 138 -7.24 -0.26 17.24
C GLY A 138 -7.87 -1.65 17.34
N LEU A 139 -8.34 -2.21 16.23
CA LEU A 139 -8.99 -3.53 16.19
C LEU A 139 -8.04 -4.70 16.47
N TYR A 140 -6.80 -4.66 15.96
CA TYR A 140 -5.92 -5.83 15.95
C TYR A 140 -4.68 -5.70 16.84
N ARG A 141 -4.41 -4.51 17.37
CA ARG A 141 -3.40 -4.31 18.43
C ARG A 141 -4.02 -3.94 19.77
N GLY A 142 -5.26 -3.45 19.78
CA GLY A 142 -6.02 -3.12 20.98
C GLY A 142 -6.64 -4.35 21.66
N GLU A 143 -5.84 -5.37 21.93
CA GLU A 143 -6.12 -6.44 22.90
C GLU A 143 -4.83 -7.22 23.24
N ALA A 144 -3.71 -6.50 23.38
CA ALA A 144 -2.57 -6.98 24.15
C ALA A 144 -2.57 -6.25 25.49
N ALA A 145 -3.26 -6.85 26.47
CA ALA A 145 -3.19 -6.48 27.88
C ALA A 145 -1.77 -6.68 28.43
#